data_AF-A0A1G2Y8C3-F1
#
_entry.id   AF-A0A1G2Y8C3-F1
#
_cell.length_a   1.000
_cell.length_b   1.000
_cell.length_c   1.000
_cell.angle_alpha   90.00
_cell.angle_beta   90.00
_cell.angle_gamma   90.00
#
_symmetry.space_group_name_H-M   'P 1'
#
loop_
_entity.id
_entity.type
_entity.pdbx_description
1 polymer ?
#
loop_
_entity_poly.entity_id
_entity_poly.type
_entity_poly.pdbx_seq_one_letter_code
_entity_poly.pdbx_strand_id
1 'polypeptide(L)'
;MTRIVLIISILAFSFTLLGCQAPKAKPAAIPSAAESSAIENVNVKRLAYLGSLAQTVDYYTRTGNQMKLNWALREMTSVTTAANVPVKALSAPLNASERDLLEQLAQDRQAYITALDQLAAATNNQPAVSQAGKEIAAVKAAPQYTYIVEAQVAGPDLRAMSVNPEADKLFEQARKTTDLRQAISTYDQLIKQYPTSDKIGLAAYYAGMAYESLKDYAIAALYFERAAQWDANIKVPTRFRAAYMYDRFLSNRQKALQLYQDSLNHEFSNSQYRAYANNRIIILSKKELQ
;
A
#
# COMPACT_ATOMS: atom_id res chain seq x y z
N MET A 1 -6.79 47.40 10.42
CA MET A 1 -8.05 46.61 10.49
C MET A 1 -8.99 47.18 9.44
N THR A 2 -9.07 46.55 8.28
CA THR A 2 -9.82 47.08 7.13
C THR A 2 -10.78 46.01 6.66
N ARG A 3 -12.09 46.23 6.85
CA ARG A 3 -13.16 45.30 6.44
C ARG A 3 -13.52 45.58 4.99
N ILE A 4 -13.35 44.58 4.12
CA ILE A 4 -13.83 44.58 2.73
C ILE A 4 -15.21 43.92 2.74
N VAL A 5 -16.24 44.67 2.32
CA VAL A 5 -17.60 44.19 2.11
C VAL A 5 -17.75 43.84 0.63
N LEU A 6 -17.96 42.56 0.31
CA LEU A 6 -18.18 42.08 -1.06
C LEU A 6 -19.69 41.97 -1.32
N ILE A 7 -20.20 42.74 -2.27
CA ILE A 7 -21.58 42.72 -2.74
C ILE A 7 -21.69 41.67 -3.86
N ILE A 8 -22.48 40.61 -3.63
CA ILE A 8 -22.79 39.59 -4.63
C ILE A 8 -24.11 39.95 -5.30
N SER A 9 -24.05 40.40 -6.56
CA SER A 9 -25.22 40.64 -7.41
C SER A 9 -25.78 39.31 -7.91
N ILE A 10 -27.03 38.99 -7.55
CA ILE A 10 -27.78 37.82 -8.01
C ILE A 10 -28.41 38.16 -9.37
N LEU A 11 -27.87 37.58 -10.44
CA LEU A 11 -28.50 37.58 -11.77
C LEU A 11 -29.58 36.49 -11.81
N ALA A 12 -30.84 36.92 -11.70
CA ALA A 12 -32.00 36.05 -11.91
C ALA A 12 -32.21 35.82 -13.42
N PHE A 13 -31.76 34.68 -13.92
CA PHE A 13 -31.99 34.26 -15.30
C PHE A 13 -33.36 33.53 -15.37
N SER A 14 -34.41 34.25 -15.75
CA SER A 14 -35.76 33.71 -15.93
C SER A 14 -35.82 32.86 -17.20
N PHE A 15 -35.66 31.55 -17.05
CA PHE A 15 -35.79 30.57 -18.12
C PHE A 15 -37.24 30.09 -18.19
N THR A 16 -38.06 30.73 -19.03
CA THR A 16 -39.44 30.30 -19.35
C THR A 16 -39.40 29.13 -20.33
N LEU A 17 -39.40 27.90 -19.80
CA LEU A 17 -39.50 26.67 -20.59
C LEU A 17 -40.95 26.21 -20.75
N LEU A 18 -41.24 25.80 -21.98
CA LEU A 18 -42.44 25.10 -22.44
C LEU A 18 -42.76 23.87 -21.56
N GLY A 19 -44.05 23.67 -21.30
CA GLY A 19 -44.60 22.70 -20.35
C GLY A 19 -44.42 21.23 -20.74
N CYS A 20 -43.24 20.66 -20.45
CA CYS A 20 -43.12 19.24 -20.16
C CYS A 20 -43.61 19.00 -18.72
N GLN A 21 -44.85 18.51 -18.55
CA GLN A 21 -45.28 17.97 -17.26
C GLN A 21 -44.41 16.76 -16.93
N ALA A 22 -43.46 16.93 -16.01
CA ALA A 22 -42.66 15.82 -15.50
C ALA A 22 -43.61 14.74 -14.93
N PRO A 23 -43.41 13.46 -15.26
CA PRO A 23 -44.24 12.39 -14.73
C PRO A 23 -44.20 12.46 -13.20
N LYS A 24 -45.38 12.47 -12.56
CA LYS A 24 -45.51 12.50 -11.10
C LYS A 24 -44.73 11.32 -10.52
N ALA A 25 -43.58 11.59 -9.91
CA ALA A 25 -42.77 10.56 -9.29
C ALA A 25 -43.59 9.86 -8.21
N LYS A 26 -43.71 8.53 -8.31
CA LYS A 26 -44.33 7.70 -7.26
C LYS A 26 -43.59 7.98 -5.95
N PRO A 27 -44.26 8.32 -4.84
CA PRO A 27 -43.59 8.58 -3.57
C PRO A 27 -42.75 7.37 -3.18
N ALA A 28 -41.51 7.62 -2.74
CA ALA A 28 -40.59 6.57 -2.31
C ALA A 28 -41.22 5.79 -1.15
N ALA A 29 -41.14 4.47 -1.20
CA ALA A 29 -41.59 3.62 -0.10
C ALA A 29 -40.77 3.92 1.16
N ILE A 30 -41.42 3.94 2.31
CA ILE A 30 -40.75 4.12 3.61
C ILE A 30 -39.89 2.88 3.86
N PRO A 31 -38.59 3.03 4.18
CA PRO A 31 -37.72 1.91 4.50
C PRO A 31 -38.26 1.06 5.65
N SER A 32 -38.03 -0.25 5.60
CA SER A 32 -38.35 -1.12 6.74
C SER A 32 -37.43 -0.83 7.94
N ALA A 33 -37.79 -1.31 9.13
CA ALA A 33 -36.92 -1.17 10.31
C ALA A 33 -35.56 -1.88 10.12
N ALA A 34 -35.57 -3.05 9.48
CA ALA A 34 -34.35 -3.79 9.14
C ALA A 34 -33.48 -3.03 8.13
N GLU A 35 -34.11 -2.46 7.08
CA GLU A 35 -33.41 -1.64 6.08
C GLU A 35 -32.82 -0.37 6.72
N SER A 36 -33.57 0.32 7.58
CA SER A 36 -33.09 1.51 8.29
C SER A 36 -31.85 1.22 9.15
N SER A 37 -31.88 0.10 9.90
CA SER A 37 -30.74 -0.35 10.70
C SER A 37 -29.53 -0.72 9.83
N ALA A 38 -29.74 -1.38 8.69
CA ALA A 38 -28.67 -1.70 7.76
C ALA A 38 -28.04 -0.46 7.12
N ILE A 39 -28.84 0.55 6.75
CA ILE A 39 -28.36 1.84 6.23
C ILE A 39 -27.50 2.56 7.29
N GLU A 40 -27.94 2.59 8.54
CA GLU A 40 -27.18 3.18 9.64
C GLU A 40 -25.84 2.46 9.83
N ASN A 41 -25.85 1.12 9.85
CA ASN A 41 -24.64 0.32 9.97
C ASN A 41 -23.66 0.58 8.81
N VAL A 42 -24.15 0.65 7.57
CA VAL A 42 -23.31 1.02 6.40
C VAL A 42 -22.67 2.38 6.58
N ASN A 43 -23.42 3.39 7.04
CA ASN A 43 -22.88 4.73 7.26
C ASN A 43 -21.80 4.74 8.35
N VAL A 44 -22.01 4.03 9.47
CA VAL A 44 -21.01 3.90 10.54
C VAL A 44 -19.73 3.26 10.02
N LYS A 45 -19.83 2.12 9.31
CA LYS A 45 -18.65 1.41 8.78
C LYS A 45 -17.95 2.18 7.67
N ARG A 46 -18.70 2.89 6.82
CA ARG A 46 -18.14 3.78 5.81
C ARG A 46 -17.31 4.89 6.44
N LEU A 47 -17.83 5.53 7.50
CA LEU A 47 -17.10 6.61 8.19
C LEU A 47 -15.83 6.09 8.88
N ALA A 48 -15.88 4.90 9.50
CA ALA A 48 -14.70 4.27 10.08
C ALA A 48 -13.62 4.02 9.02
N TYR A 49 -14.02 3.43 7.87
CA TYR A 49 -13.12 3.16 6.76
C TYR A 49 -12.51 4.42 6.12
N LEU A 50 -13.31 5.46 5.91
CA LEU A 50 -12.80 6.75 5.44
C LEU A 50 -11.87 7.40 6.46
N GLY A 51 -12.12 7.20 7.76
CA GLY A 51 -11.25 7.65 8.83
C GLY A 51 -9.88 6.98 8.82
N SER A 52 -9.82 5.64 8.71
CA SER A 52 -8.56 4.92 8.62
C SER A 52 -7.79 5.25 7.33
N LEU A 53 -8.47 5.48 6.21
CA LEU A 53 -7.83 6.01 4.98
C LEU A 53 -7.22 7.39 5.20
N ALA A 54 -7.94 8.32 5.84
CA ALA A 54 -7.44 9.67 6.11
C ALA A 54 -6.21 9.66 7.02
N GLN A 55 -6.20 8.82 8.06
CA GLN A 55 -5.02 8.63 8.92
C GLN A 55 -3.84 8.07 8.13
N THR A 56 -4.09 7.12 7.23
CA THR A 56 -3.06 6.54 6.36
C THR A 56 -2.47 7.58 5.39
N VAL A 57 -3.31 8.44 4.81
CA VAL A 57 -2.89 9.59 3.97
C VAL A 57 -2.02 10.56 4.77
N ASP A 58 -2.43 10.93 5.99
CA ASP A 58 -1.64 11.81 6.86
C ASP A 58 -0.25 11.20 7.18
N TYR A 59 -0.22 9.91 7.54
CA TYR A 59 1.02 9.19 7.82
C TYR A 59 1.98 9.23 6.61
N TYR A 60 1.51 8.92 5.40
CA TYR A 60 2.35 8.95 4.21
C TYR A 60 2.75 10.35 3.76
N THR A 61 1.93 11.35 4.06
CA THR A 61 2.28 12.77 3.87
C THR A 61 3.46 13.14 4.76
N ARG A 62 3.43 12.77 6.05
CA ARG A 62 4.52 13.05 7.01
C ARG A 62 5.80 12.28 6.71
N THR A 63 5.69 11.02 6.31
CA THR A 63 6.87 10.18 6.01
C THR A 63 7.45 10.38 4.61
N GLY A 64 6.73 11.08 3.72
CA GLY A 64 7.17 11.36 2.36
C GLY A 64 7.10 10.16 1.40
N ASN A 65 6.36 9.09 1.75
CA ASN A 65 6.18 7.96 0.85
C ASN A 65 5.13 8.27 -0.23
N GLN A 66 5.56 8.94 -1.30
CA GLN A 66 4.66 9.44 -2.35
C GLN A 66 3.88 8.33 -3.07
N MET A 67 4.47 7.13 -3.22
CA MET A 67 3.78 6.02 -3.87
C MET A 67 2.60 5.54 -3.02
N LYS A 68 2.82 5.32 -1.73
CA LYS A 68 1.78 4.91 -0.78
C LYS A 68 0.75 6.02 -0.56
N LEU A 69 1.18 7.27 -0.52
CA LEU A 69 0.28 8.43 -0.48
C LEU A 69 -0.66 8.46 -1.70
N ASN A 70 -0.12 8.36 -2.91
CA ASN A 70 -0.91 8.37 -4.15
C ASN A 70 -1.89 7.18 -4.20
N TRP A 71 -1.48 6.02 -3.69
CA TRP A 71 -2.37 4.87 -3.53
C TRP A 71 -3.54 5.18 -2.59
N ALA A 72 -3.25 5.63 -1.36
CA ALA A 72 -4.27 5.89 -0.35
C ALA A 72 -5.26 6.97 -0.82
N LEU A 73 -4.76 8.01 -1.50
CA LEU A 73 -5.57 9.04 -2.13
C LEU A 73 -6.49 8.48 -3.21
N ARG A 74 -6.00 7.60 -4.10
CA ARG A 74 -6.83 6.98 -5.15
C ARG A 74 -7.93 6.10 -4.56
N GLU A 75 -7.62 5.30 -3.54
CA GLU A 75 -8.62 4.49 -2.85
C GLU A 75 -9.67 5.37 -2.17
N MET A 76 -9.24 6.42 -1.45
CA MET A 76 -10.16 7.40 -0.85
C MET A 76 -11.05 8.09 -1.89
N THR A 77 -10.50 8.52 -3.02
CA THR A 77 -11.27 9.12 -4.12
C THR A 77 -12.27 8.12 -4.72
N SER A 78 -11.88 6.86 -4.90
CA SER A 78 -12.76 5.82 -5.43
C SER A 78 -13.98 5.60 -4.52
N VAL A 79 -13.75 5.46 -3.21
CA VAL A 79 -14.80 5.22 -2.23
C VAL A 79 -15.74 6.43 -2.10
N THR A 80 -15.18 7.64 -2.04
CA THR A 80 -15.97 8.87 -1.86
C THR A 80 -16.80 9.21 -3.09
N THR A 81 -16.26 8.98 -4.29
CA THR A 81 -17.01 9.13 -5.55
C THR A 81 -18.14 8.11 -5.63
N ALA A 82 -17.89 6.85 -5.29
CA ALA A 82 -18.92 5.81 -5.32
C ALA A 82 -20.04 6.07 -4.30
N ALA A 83 -19.70 6.52 -3.10
CA ALA A 83 -20.64 6.77 -2.01
C ALA A 83 -21.32 8.15 -2.07
N ASN A 84 -20.84 9.08 -2.90
CA ASN A 84 -21.25 10.48 -2.91
C ASN A 84 -21.15 11.15 -1.52
N VAL A 85 -20.06 10.88 -0.80
CA VAL A 85 -19.83 11.39 0.57
C VAL A 85 -18.61 12.32 0.59
N PRO A 86 -18.69 13.51 1.19
CA PRO A 86 -17.54 14.39 1.35
C PRO A 86 -16.54 13.82 2.37
N VAL A 87 -15.24 13.97 2.09
CA VAL A 87 -14.19 13.58 3.04
C VAL A 87 -14.07 14.63 4.14
N LYS A 88 -14.21 14.22 5.40
CA LYS A 88 -13.77 15.03 6.54
C LYS A 88 -12.31 14.69 6.84
N ALA A 89 -11.44 15.69 6.87
CA ALA A 89 -10.04 15.49 7.22
C ALA A 89 -9.92 14.99 8.67
N LEU A 90 -9.24 13.86 8.86
CA LEU A 90 -8.87 13.29 10.15
C LEU A 90 -7.35 13.16 10.18
N SER A 91 -6.72 13.60 11.26
CA SER A 91 -5.27 13.45 11.47
C SER A 91 -4.96 12.09 12.09
N ALA A 92 -3.86 11.46 11.69
CA ALA A 92 -3.39 10.24 12.32
C ALA A 92 -2.88 10.50 13.74
N PRO A 93 -2.97 9.51 14.66
CA PRO A 93 -2.24 9.59 15.91
C PRO A 93 -0.75 9.77 15.63
N LEU A 94 -0.08 10.66 16.37
CA LEU A 94 1.34 10.95 16.18
C LEU A 94 2.23 9.69 16.31
N ASN A 95 1.79 8.71 17.10
CA ASN A 95 2.56 7.52 17.48
C ASN A 95 2.06 6.21 16.85
N ALA A 96 1.10 6.25 15.93
CA ALA A 96 0.64 5.02 15.27
C ALA A 96 1.73 4.51 14.31
N SER A 97 2.06 3.21 14.39
CA SER A 97 2.96 2.61 13.41
C SER A 97 2.23 2.43 12.07
N GLU A 98 2.98 2.39 10.96
CA GLU A 98 2.42 2.09 9.64
C GLU A 98 1.62 0.78 9.67
N ARG A 99 2.15 -0.24 10.33
CA ARG A 99 1.50 -1.55 10.47
C ARG A 99 0.13 -1.43 11.13
N ASP A 100 0.03 -0.72 12.25
CA ASP A 100 -1.23 -0.60 13.00
C ASP A 100 -2.29 0.13 12.18
N LEU A 101 -1.89 1.20 11.48
CA LEU A 101 -2.79 1.96 10.60
C LEU A 101 -3.34 1.10 9.46
N LEU A 102 -2.49 0.28 8.86
CA LEU A 102 -2.87 -0.56 7.71
C LEU A 102 -3.68 -1.78 8.14
N GLU A 103 -3.41 -2.36 9.31
CA GLU A 103 -4.22 -3.41 9.89
C GLU A 103 -5.63 -2.90 10.22
N GLN A 104 -5.73 -1.73 10.85
CA GLN A 104 -7.01 -1.04 11.09
C GLN A 104 -7.75 -0.75 9.78
N LEU A 105 -7.05 -0.23 8.78
CA LEU A 105 -7.61 0.06 7.46
C LEU A 105 -8.19 -1.19 6.79
N ALA A 106 -7.46 -2.31 6.85
CA ALA A 106 -7.92 -3.58 6.29
C ALA A 106 -9.17 -4.11 7.01
N GLN A 107 -9.20 -4.02 8.35
CA GLN A 107 -10.36 -4.40 9.15
C GLN A 107 -11.59 -3.54 8.82
N ASP A 108 -11.43 -2.21 8.78
CA ASP A 108 -12.54 -1.29 8.48
C ASP A 108 -13.07 -1.47 7.06
N ARG A 109 -12.18 -1.72 6.10
CA ARG A 109 -12.54 -2.03 4.71
C ARG A 109 -13.41 -3.27 4.63
N GLN A 110 -13.02 -4.36 5.30
CA GLN A 110 -13.78 -5.60 5.30
C GLN A 110 -15.12 -5.44 6.03
N ALA A 111 -15.14 -4.70 7.15
CA ALA A 111 -16.37 -4.41 7.88
C ALA A 111 -17.36 -3.61 7.03
N TYR A 112 -16.88 -2.64 6.25
CA TYR A 112 -17.71 -1.87 5.34
C TYR A 112 -18.28 -2.70 4.19
N ILE A 113 -17.48 -3.54 3.53
CA ILE A 113 -17.96 -4.48 2.51
C ILE A 113 -19.07 -5.38 3.08
N THR A 114 -18.83 -5.94 4.27
CA THR A 114 -19.80 -6.81 4.94
C THR A 114 -21.11 -6.07 5.25
N ALA A 115 -21.05 -4.82 5.67
CA ALA A 115 -22.25 -4.00 5.91
C ALA A 115 -23.03 -3.72 4.61
N LEU A 116 -22.35 -3.50 3.48
CA LEU A 116 -22.99 -3.32 2.17
C LEU A 116 -23.70 -4.59 1.70
N ASP A 117 -23.08 -5.77 1.89
CA ASP A 117 -23.71 -7.06 1.60
C ASP A 117 -24.97 -7.28 2.47
N GLN A 118 -24.90 -6.93 3.75
CA GLN A 118 -26.05 -7.00 4.66
C GLN A 118 -27.18 -6.05 4.24
N LEU A 119 -26.87 -4.83 3.81
CA LEU A 119 -27.85 -3.89 3.27
C LEU A 119 -28.52 -4.46 2.03
N ALA A 120 -27.75 -5.00 1.09
CA ALA A 120 -28.28 -5.62 -0.13
C ALA A 120 -29.22 -6.80 0.17
N ALA A 121 -28.95 -7.57 1.23
CA ALA A 121 -29.81 -8.68 1.67
C ALA A 121 -31.06 -8.22 2.45
N ALA A 122 -31.00 -7.09 3.15
CA ALA A 122 -32.08 -6.59 4.01
C ALA A 122 -33.13 -5.74 3.28
N THR A 123 -32.87 -5.32 2.04
CA THR A 123 -33.75 -4.41 1.29
C THR A 123 -34.29 -5.03 -0.01
N ASN A 124 -35.57 -4.74 -0.30
CA ASN A 124 -36.16 -4.99 -1.63
C ASN A 124 -36.03 -3.77 -2.57
N ASN A 125 -35.42 -2.68 -2.10
CA ASN A 125 -35.21 -1.45 -2.84
C ASN A 125 -34.08 -1.61 -3.87
N GLN A 126 -34.44 -1.91 -5.12
CA GLN A 126 -33.49 -2.15 -6.21
C GLN A 126 -32.44 -1.03 -6.39
N PRO A 127 -32.80 0.28 -6.32
CA PRO A 127 -31.82 1.36 -6.24
C PRO A 127 -30.77 1.21 -5.14
N ALA A 128 -31.15 0.83 -3.93
CA ALA A 128 -30.23 0.65 -2.80
C ALA A 128 -29.28 -0.54 -3.02
N VAL A 129 -29.79 -1.66 -3.53
CA VAL A 129 -28.98 -2.83 -3.91
C VAL A 129 -27.97 -2.46 -5.00
N SER A 130 -28.42 -1.74 -6.04
CA SER A 130 -27.55 -1.29 -7.12
C SER A 130 -26.45 -0.36 -6.61
N GLN A 131 -26.79 0.56 -5.71
CA GLN A 131 -25.82 1.46 -5.09
C GLN A 131 -24.80 0.71 -4.22
N ALA A 132 -25.24 -0.23 -3.40
CA ALA A 132 -24.35 -1.07 -2.60
C ALA A 132 -23.38 -1.87 -3.49
N GLY A 133 -23.87 -2.43 -4.60
CA GLY A 133 -23.04 -3.14 -5.57
C GLY A 133 -21.97 -2.25 -6.22
N LYS A 134 -22.30 -0.98 -6.54
CA LYS A 134 -21.32 0.00 -7.06
C LYS A 134 -20.23 0.32 -6.04
N GLU A 135 -20.61 0.52 -4.78
CA GLU A 135 -19.65 0.78 -3.70
C GLU A 135 -18.72 -0.43 -3.47
N ILE A 136 -19.27 -1.65 -3.44
CA ILE A 136 -18.45 -2.87 -3.34
C ILE A 136 -17.48 -2.99 -4.52
N ALA A 137 -17.96 -2.74 -5.75
CA ALA A 137 -17.11 -2.80 -6.94
C ALA A 137 -15.99 -1.75 -6.89
N ALA A 138 -16.28 -0.53 -6.45
CA ALA A 138 -15.29 0.54 -6.29
C ALA A 138 -14.23 0.15 -5.24
N VAL A 139 -14.65 -0.32 -4.06
CA VAL A 139 -13.73 -0.80 -3.01
C VAL A 139 -12.86 -1.93 -3.55
N LYS A 140 -13.43 -2.92 -4.24
CA LYS A 140 -12.67 -4.08 -4.79
C LYS A 140 -11.74 -3.70 -5.94
N ALA A 141 -12.10 -2.69 -6.74
CA ALA A 141 -11.29 -2.21 -7.86
C ALA A 141 -10.13 -1.30 -7.41
N ALA A 142 -10.25 -0.67 -6.23
CA ALA A 142 -9.12 0.04 -5.63
C ALA A 142 -7.94 -0.93 -5.48
N PRO A 143 -6.73 -0.55 -5.95
CA PRO A 143 -5.56 -1.40 -5.81
C PRO A 143 -5.44 -1.75 -4.34
N GLN A 144 -5.49 -3.04 -3.99
CA GLN A 144 -5.13 -3.43 -2.64
C GLN A 144 -3.63 -3.36 -2.61
N TYR A 145 -3.11 -2.36 -1.92
CA TYR A 145 -1.70 -2.35 -1.67
C TYR A 145 -1.47 -3.44 -0.62
N THR A 146 -0.82 -4.49 -1.07
CA THR A 146 -0.58 -5.75 -0.37
C THR A 146 0.41 -5.46 0.77
N TYR A 147 -0.05 -4.76 1.81
CA TYR A 147 0.76 -4.31 2.94
C TYR A 147 0.87 -5.37 4.04
N ILE A 148 -0.07 -6.31 4.08
CA ILE A 148 0.33 -7.67 4.40
C ILE A 148 1.12 -8.08 3.17
N VAL A 149 2.45 -7.93 3.17
CA VAL A 149 3.28 -8.87 2.40
C VAL A 149 2.61 -10.23 2.62
N GLU A 150 2.12 -10.96 1.63
CA GLU A 150 2.02 -12.41 1.81
C GLU A 150 3.47 -12.87 2.09
N ALA A 151 3.94 -13.25 3.26
CA ALA A 151 3.54 -13.10 4.67
C ALA A 151 4.85 -13.44 5.36
N GLN A 152 5.68 -12.40 5.57
CA GLN A 152 7.13 -12.49 5.44
C GLN A 152 7.46 -12.85 3.98
N VAL A 153 8.28 -12.06 3.27
CA VAL A 153 9.04 -12.57 2.12
C VAL A 153 9.44 -13.99 2.50
N ALA A 154 8.84 -14.98 1.82
CA ALA A 154 8.47 -16.30 2.35
C ALA A 154 9.36 -16.72 3.52
N GLY A 155 8.82 -16.93 4.72
CA GLY A 155 9.49 -17.02 6.03
C GLY A 155 11.04 -17.06 6.15
N PRO A 156 11.60 -16.62 7.29
CA PRO A 156 13.05 -16.65 7.52
C PRO A 156 13.70 -18.03 7.36
N ASP A 157 12.91 -19.10 7.25
CA ASP A 157 13.33 -20.50 7.20
C ASP A 157 13.62 -21.01 5.79
N LEU A 158 13.33 -20.27 4.71
CA LEU A 158 13.67 -20.73 3.36
C LEU A 158 15.17 -20.79 3.12
N ARG A 159 15.60 -21.78 2.34
CA ARG A 159 17.02 -21.98 1.98
C ARG A 159 17.14 -22.44 0.53
N ALA A 160 18.06 -21.82 -0.19
CA ALA A 160 18.47 -22.26 -1.51
C ALA A 160 19.23 -23.60 -1.38
N MET A 161 18.66 -24.69 -1.91
CA MET A 161 19.21 -26.05 -1.73
C MET A 161 19.44 -26.81 -3.03
N SER A 162 18.60 -26.61 -4.04
CA SER A 162 18.61 -27.45 -5.25
C SER A 162 18.34 -26.67 -6.52
N VAL A 163 18.99 -27.05 -7.62
CA VAL A 163 18.68 -26.54 -8.96
C VAL A 163 17.29 -27.01 -9.37
N ASN A 164 16.47 -26.10 -9.90
CA ASN A 164 15.12 -26.41 -10.41
C ASN A 164 14.90 -25.75 -11.78
N PRO A 165 14.80 -26.52 -12.87
CA PRO A 165 14.65 -25.97 -14.23
C PRO A 165 13.38 -25.14 -14.45
N GLU A 166 12.28 -25.41 -13.75
CA GLU A 166 11.05 -24.61 -13.88
C GLU A 166 11.18 -23.28 -13.13
N ALA A 167 11.88 -23.26 -11.99
CA ALA A 167 12.26 -22.02 -11.32
C ALA A 167 13.18 -21.16 -12.21
N ASP A 168 14.12 -21.78 -12.92
CA ASP A 168 15.00 -21.07 -13.87
C ASP A 168 14.22 -20.36 -14.98
N LYS A 169 13.17 -21.01 -15.52
CA LYS A 169 12.31 -20.39 -16.53
C LYS A 169 11.57 -19.17 -16.00
N LEU A 170 10.96 -19.26 -14.81
CA LEU A 170 10.28 -18.12 -14.18
C LEU A 170 11.28 -16.98 -13.91
N PHE A 171 12.48 -17.31 -13.44
CA PHE A 171 13.53 -16.34 -13.18
C PHE A 171 13.93 -15.56 -14.45
N GLU A 172 14.20 -16.28 -15.53
CA GLU A 172 14.57 -15.67 -16.82
C GLU A 172 13.41 -14.90 -17.46
N GLN A 173 12.16 -15.36 -17.27
CA GLN A 173 10.97 -14.60 -17.68
C GLN A 173 10.89 -13.26 -16.94
N ALA A 174 11.04 -13.27 -15.61
CA ALA A 174 11.01 -12.06 -14.80
C ALA A 174 12.12 -11.07 -15.21
N ARG A 175 13.35 -11.57 -15.44
CA ARG A 175 14.49 -10.74 -15.86
C ARG A 175 14.31 -10.04 -17.21
N LYS A 176 13.58 -10.65 -18.14
CA LYS A 176 13.30 -10.09 -19.48
C LYS A 176 12.14 -9.10 -19.47
N THR A 177 11.36 -9.08 -18.40
CA THR A 177 10.18 -8.23 -18.29
C THR A 177 10.59 -6.78 -17.99
N THR A 178 10.08 -5.84 -18.78
CA THR A 178 10.35 -4.39 -18.59
C THR A 178 9.39 -3.74 -17.61
N ASP A 179 8.19 -4.29 -17.44
CA ASP A 179 7.24 -3.87 -16.40
C ASP A 179 7.70 -4.39 -15.04
N LEU A 180 8.15 -3.47 -14.18
CA LEU A 180 8.65 -3.78 -12.84
C LEU A 180 7.63 -4.52 -11.97
N ARG A 181 6.34 -4.22 -12.10
CA ARG A 181 5.29 -4.87 -11.28
C ARG A 181 5.07 -6.30 -11.74
N GLN A 182 5.07 -6.53 -13.05
CA GLN A 182 4.97 -7.88 -13.60
C GLN A 182 6.21 -8.71 -13.27
N ALA A 183 7.40 -8.10 -13.31
CA ALA A 183 8.64 -8.76 -12.90
C ALA A 183 8.59 -9.18 -11.42
N ILE A 184 8.19 -8.28 -10.51
CA ILE A 184 8.00 -8.56 -9.08
C ILE A 184 7.04 -9.74 -8.89
N SER A 185 5.86 -9.69 -9.51
CA SER A 185 4.87 -10.77 -9.42
C SER A 185 5.44 -12.13 -9.85
N THR A 186 6.25 -12.15 -10.91
CA THR A 186 6.89 -13.38 -11.40
C THR A 186 7.97 -13.89 -10.44
N TYR A 187 8.77 -13.00 -9.83
CA TYR A 187 9.73 -13.39 -8.79
C TYR A 187 9.04 -13.96 -7.54
N ASP A 188 7.93 -13.34 -7.11
CA ASP A 188 7.15 -13.83 -5.97
C ASP A 188 6.54 -15.20 -6.25
N GLN A 189 6.04 -15.42 -7.47
CA GLN A 189 5.57 -16.72 -7.91
C GLN A 189 6.67 -17.78 -7.82
N LEU A 190 7.89 -17.47 -8.28
CA LEU A 190 9.03 -18.37 -8.19
C LEU A 190 9.31 -18.76 -6.73
N ILE A 191 9.42 -17.77 -5.83
CA ILE A 191 9.71 -17.98 -4.41
C ILE A 191 8.63 -18.85 -3.75
N LYS A 192 7.35 -18.59 -4.06
CA LYS A 192 6.20 -19.30 -3.49
C LYS A 192 6.09 -20.74 -3.98
N GLN A 193 6.32 -20.97 -5.28
CA GLN A 193 6.18 -22.30 -5.89
C GLN A 193 7.42 -23.17 -5.71
N TYR A 194 8.61 -22.57 -5.60
CA TYR A 194 9.88 -23.28 -5.53
C TYR A 194 10.74 -22.81 -4.35
N PRO A 195 10.28 -22.97 -3.09
CA PRO A 195 10.92 -22.40 -1.89
C PRO A 195 12.31 -22.98 -1.57
N THR A 196 12.74 -24.05 -2.25
CA THR A 196 14.06 -24.69 -2.08
C THR A 196 14.99 -24.47 -3.27
N SER A 197 14.53 -23.74 -4.30
CA SER A 197 15.34 -23.49 -5.50
C SER A 197 16.59 -22.65 -5.17
N ASP A 198 17.69 -22.96 -5.83
CA ASP A 198 18.91 -22.13 -5.85
C ASP A 198 18.66 -20.71 -6.37
N LYS A 199 17.52 -20.42 -7.02
CA LYS A 199 17.16 -19.10 -7.53
C LYS A 199 16.42 -18.21 -6.56
N ILE A 200 15.91 -18.70 -5.42
CA ILE A 200 15.09 -17.87 -4.52
C ILE A 200 15.86 -16.65 -3.98
N GLY A 201 17.15 -16.80 -3.67
CA GLY A 201 17.99 -15.69 -3.20
C GLY A 201 18.19 -14.62 -4.28
N LEU A 202 18.48 -15.04 -5.52
CA LEU A 202 18.59 -14.11 -6.65
C LEU A 202 17.25 -13.47 -7.00
N ALA A 203 16.16 -14.23 -7.03
CA ALA A 203 14.82 -13.71 -7.28
C ALA A 203 14.46 -12.62 -6.27
N ALA A 204 14.74 -12.85 -4.98
CA ALA A 204 14.55 -11.84 -3.95
C ALA A 204 15.41 -10.59 -4.18
N TYR A 205 16.69 -10.75 -4.53
CA TYR A 205 17.55 -9.61 -4.83
C TYR A 205 17.03 -8.76 -6.00
N TYR A 206 16.62 -9.39 -7.11
CA TYR A 206 16.10 -8.66 -8.27
C TYR A 206 14.72 -8.03 -8.01
N ALA A 207 13.85 -8.68 -7.23
CA ALA A 207 12.63 -8.08 -6.73
C ALA A 207 12.94 -6.83 -5.88
N GLY A 208 13.93 -6.91 -4.99
CA GLY A 208 14.43 -5.77 -4.20
C GLY A 208 14.88 -4.59 -5.07
N MET A 209 15.59 -4.84 -6.17
CA MET A 209 15.97 -3.76 -7.11
C MET A 209 14.77 -3.16 -7.85
N ALA A 210 13.76 -3.98 -8.19
CA ALA A 210 12.53 -3.49 -8.80
C ALA A 210 11.75 -2.59 -7.82
N TYR A 211 11.65 -2.98 -6.55
CA TYR A 211 11.07 -2.14 -5.49
C TYR A 211 11.88 -0.87 -5.24
N GLU A 212 13.22 -0.93 -5.24
CA GLU A 212 14.09 0.25 -5.17
C GLU A 212 13.77 1.23 -6.31
N SER A 213 13.60 0.72 -7.54
CA SER A 213 13.24 1.52 -8.72
C SER A 213 11.85 2.15 -8.61
N LEU A 214 10.91 1.46 -7.95
CA LEU A 214 9.59 1.97 -7.61
C LEU A 214 9.58 2.88 -6.37
N LYS A 215 10.75 3.12 -5.75
CA LYS A 215 10.95 3.93 -4.53
C LYS A 215 10.25 3.36 -3.29
N ASP A 216 10.00 2.05 -3.27
CA ASP A 216 9.50 1.35 -2.08
C ASP A 216 10.67 0.80 -1.26
N TYR A 217 11.43 1.72 -0.65
CA TYR A 217 12.71 1.40 -0.02
C TYR A 217 12.59 0.45 1.17
N ALA A 218 11.44 0.45 1.87
CA ALA A 218 11.19 -0.45 2.99
C ALA A 218 11.08 -1.90 2.51
N ILE A 219 10.29 -2.13 1.45
CA ILE A 219 10.15 -3.46 0.86
C ILE A 219 11.47 -3.88 0.18
N ALA A 220 12.13 -2.97 -0.54
CA ALA A 220 13.43 -3.24 -1.15
C ALA A 220 14.46 -3.74 -0.12
N ALA A 221 14.59 -3.04 1.02
CA ALA A 221 15.48 -3.42 2.11
C ALA A 221 15.19 -4.84 2.62
N LEU A 222 13.91 -5.17 2.84
CA LEU A 222 13.48 -6.48 3.32
C LEU A 222 13.84 -7.61 2.33
N TYR A 223 13.60 -7.41 1.03
CA TYR A 223 13.98 -8.39 0.00
C TYR A 223 15.50 -8.59 -0.08
N PHE A 224 16.29 -7.53 0.08
CA PHE A 224 17.75 -7.64 0.12
C PHE A 224 18.23 -8.44 1.34
N GLU A 225 17.66 -8.22 2.54
CA GLU A 225 17.97 -9.04 3.71
C GLU A 225 17.61 -10.51 3.51
N ARG A 226 16.45 -10.77 2.89
CA ARG A 226 15.97 -12.13 2.63
C ARG A 226 16.81 -12.87 1.61
N ALA A 227 17.26 -12.19 0.57
CA ALA A 227 18.21 -12.73 -0.38
C ALA A 227 19.50 -13.22 0.31
N ALA A 228 20.07 -12.41 1.23
CA ALA A 228 21.24 -12.78 2.01
C ALA A 228 20.98 -13.94 3.00
N GLN A 229 19.76 -14.03 3.51
CA GLN A 229 19.35 -15.04 4.47
C GLN A 229 19.08 -16.40 3.84
N TRP A 230 18.41 -16.43 2.68
CA TRP A 230 18.04 -17.67 2.00
C TRP A 230 19.21 -18.28 1.23
N ASP A 231 20.14 -17.46 0.76
CA ASP A 231 21.38 -17.89 0.14
C ASP A 231 22.58 -17.20 0.79
N ALA A 232 23.20 -17.89 1.74
CA ALA A 232 24.38 -17.39 2.45
C ALA A 232 25.60 -17.18 1.53
N ASN A 233 25.64 -17.83 0.37
CA ASN A 233 26.76 -17.81 -0.57
C ASN A 233 26.51 -16.90 -1.79
N ILE A 234 25.41 -16.14 -1.78
CA ILE A 234 24.97 -15.29 -2.88
C ILE A 234 26.08 -14.31 -3.28
N LYS A 235 26.33 -14.16 -4.59
CA LYS A 235 27.46 -13.36 -5.12
C LYS A 235 27.12 -11.90 -5.36
N VAL A 236 25.88 -11.49 -5.11
CA VAL A 236 25.41 -10.10 -5.25
C VAL A 236 25.47 -9.37 -3.89
N PRO A 237 25.60 -8.03 -3.88
CA PRO A 237 25.84 -7.23 -2.67
C PRO A 237 24.55 -6.98 -1.86
N THR A 238 23.91 -8.05 -1.40
CA THR A 238 22.62 -8.02 -0.70
C THR A 238 22.64 -7.21 0.59
N ARG A 239 23.56 -7.49 1.51
CA ARG A 239 23.66 -6.80 2.81
C ARG A 239 24.01 -5.33 2.62
N PHE A 240 24.92 -5.03 1.69
CA PHE A 240 25.26 -3.64 1.36
C PHE A 240 24.05 -2.86 0.85
N ARG A 241 23.27 -3.44 -0.07
CA ARG A 241 22.05 -2.81 -0.61
C ARG A 241 21.02 -2.57 0.48
N ALA A 242 20.78 -3.55 1.35
CA ALA A 242 19.89 -3.38 2.50
C ALA A 242 20.37 -2.25 3.43
N ALA A 243 21.66 -2.23 3.79
CA ALA A 243 22.26 -1.18 4.61
C ALA A 243 22.06 0.21 3.99
N TYR A 244 22.28 0.33 2.68
CA TYR A 244 22.08 1.57 1.94
C TYR A 244 20.63 2.05 1.99
N MET A 245 19.65 1.15 1.86
CA MET A 245 18.24 1.52 1.98
C MET A 245 17.91 2.07 3.37
N TYR A 246 18.36 1.36 4.42
CA TYR A 246 18.12 1.78 5.80
C TYR A 246 18.77 3.12 6.15
N ASP A 247 19.98 3.34 5.63
CA ASP A 247 20.76 4.56 5.86
C ASP A 247 20.17 5.77 5.14
N ARG A 248 19.91 5.64 3.84
CA ARG A 248 19.62 6.78 2.96
C ARG A 248 18.16 7.17 2.91
N PHE A 249 17.26 6.22 3.11
CA PHE A 249 15.83 6.44 2.87
C PHE A 249 14.96 6.18 4.10
N LEU A 250 15.34 5.23 4.96
CA LEU A 250 14.50 4.82 6.09
C LEU A 250 14.95 5.40 7.44
N SER A 251 16.08 6.12 7.47
CA SER A 251 16.66 6.71 8.68
C SER A 251 16.89 5.71 9.83
N ASN A 252 17.02 4.41 9.54
CA ASN A 252 17.28 3.38 10.53
C ASN A 252 18.79 3.16 10.67
N ARG A 253 19.42 4.08 11.39
CA ARG A 253 20.87 4.15 11.58
C ARG A 253 21.48 2.89 12.17
N GLN A 254 20.89 2.38 13.24
CA GLN A 254 21.41 1.22 13.97
C GLN A 254 21.45 -0.01 13.06
N LYS A 255 20.33 -0.28 12.35
CA LYS A 255 20.24 -1.39 11.40
C LYS A 255 21.18 -1.21 10.21
N ALA A 256 21.31 0.01 9.69
CA ALA A 256 22.26 0.32 8.63
C ALA A 256 23.72 0.05 9.04
N LEU A 257 24.12 0.47 10.23
CA LEU A 257 25.46 0.24 10.77
C LEU A 257 25.77 -1.26 10.85
N GLN A 258 24.85 -2.03 11.44
CA GLN A 258 24.96 -3.49 11.52
C GLN A 258 25.14 -4.10 10.13
N LEU A 259 24.25 -3.77 9.18
CA LEU A 259 24.30 -4.39 7.85
C LEU A 259 25.52 -3.96 7.03
N TYR A 260 26.06 -2.75 7.20
CA TYR A 260 27.34 -2.39 6.57
C TYR A 260 28.50 -3.24 7.13
N GLN A 261 28.56 -3.43 8.45
CA GLN A 261 29.56 -4.30 9.08
C GLN A 261 29.41 -5.75 8.63
N ASP A 262 28.18 -6.28 8.62
CA ASP A 262 27.88 -7.63 8.14
C ASP A 262 28.24 -7.77 6.67
N SER A 263 27.96 -6.73 5.86
CA SER A 263 28.35 -6.72 4.47
C SER A 263 29.84 -6.99 4.40
N LEU A 264 30.69 -6.22 5.14
CA LEU A 264 32.19 -6.23 5.21
C LEU A 264 32.83 -7.61 5.39
N ASN A 265 32.10 -8.54 6.00
CA ASN A 265 32.56 -9.90 6.26
C ASN A 265 32.18 -10.91 5.16
N HIS A 266 31.17 -10.61 4.33
CA HIS A 266 30.55 -11.62 3.45
C HIS A 266 30.61 -11.29 1.94
N GLU A 267 30.66 -10.02 1.52
CA GLU A 267 30.25 -9.63 0.15
C GLU A 267 31.29 -8.87 -0.71
N PHE A 268 32.62 -8.95 -0.46
CA PHE A 268 33.60 -8.13 -1.23
C PHE A 268 34.46 -8.89 -2.20
N SER A 269 33.99 -8.91 -3.44
CA SER A 269 34.87 -8.77 -4.60
C SER A 269 35.02 -7.29 -5.04
N ASN A 270 34.06 -6.41 -4.70
CA ASN A 270 34.02 -5.03 -5.20
C ASN A 270 34.64 -4.01 -4.22
N SER A 271 35.74 -3.36 -4.64
CA SER A 271 36.48 -2.37 -3.84
C SER A 271 35.70 -1.08 -3.57
N GLN A 272 34.79 -0.66 -4.46
CA GLN A 272 34.01 0.57 -4.31
C GLN A 272 32.97 0.44 -3.20
N TYR A 273 32.23 -0.68 -3.14
CA TYR A 273 31.26 -0.93 -2.07
C TYR A 273 31.95 -1.03 -0.70
N ARG A 274 33.13 -1.65 -0.66
CA ARG A 274 33.95 -1.71 0.56
C ARG A 274 34.32 -0.31 1.05
N ALA A 275 34.84 0.55 0.17
CA ALA A 275 35.23 1.91 0.53
C ALA A 275 34.03 2.73 1.03
N TYR A 276 32.87 2.59 0.37
CA TYR A 276 31.64 3.26 0.78
C TYR A 276 31.17 2.79 2.17
N ALA A 277 31.10 1.47 2.39
CA ALA A 277 30.67 0.89 3.67
C ALA A 277 31.57 1.33 4.83
N ASN A 278 32.90 1.29 4.65
CA ASN A 278 33.85 1.78 5.65
C ASN A 278 33.62 3.25 6.03
N ASN A 279 33.43 4.11 5.03
CA ASN A 279 33.15 5.52 5.28
C ASN A 279 31.84 5.72 6.05
N ARG A 280 30.78 5.01 5.64
CA ARG A 280 29.49 5.09 6.32
C ARG A 280 29.56 4.58 7.75
N ILE A 281 30.26 3.49 8.04
CA ILE A 281 30.46 3.00 9.41
C ILE A 281 31.07 4.08 10.30
N ILE A 282 32.14 4.76 9.86
CA ILE A 282 32.77 5.84 10.65
C ILE A 282 31.77 6.96 10.96
N ILE A 283 30.97 7.37 9.97
CA ILE A 283 29.94 8.42 10.17
C ILE A 283 28.82 7.90 11.06
N LEU A 284 28.41 6.63 10.89
CA LEU A 284 27.31 5.98 11.60
C LEU A 284 27.65 5.57 13.05
N SER A 285 28.92 5.48 13.43
CA SER A 285 29.32 5.26 14.82
C SER A 285 29.48 6.56 15.61
N LYS A 286 29.90 7.68 14.98
CA LYS A 286 30.18 8.94 15.72
C LYS A 286 28.95 9.61 16.36
N LYS A 287 27.79 9.54 15.72
CA LYS A 287 26.54 10.18 16.22
C LYS A 287 25.85 9.37 17.32
N GLU A 288 26.31 8.15 17.64
CA GLU A 288 25.78 7.42 18.81
C GLU A 288 26.38 7.95 20.13
N LEU A 289 27.43 8.75 20.05
CA LEU A 289 28.14 9.33 21.20
C LEU A 289 27.68 10.76 21.55
N GLN A 290 26.66 11.28 20.86
CA GLN A 290 26.08 12.62 21.08
C GLN A 290 24.62 12.49 21.47
#